data_AF-A0A7J8WCI2-F1
#
_entry.id   AF-A0A7J8WCI2-F1
#
_cell.length_a   1.000
_cell.length_b   1.000
_cell.length_c   1.000
_cell.angle_alpha   90.00
_cell.angle_beta   90.00
_cell.angle_gamma   90.00
#
_symmetry.space_group_name_H-M   'P 1'
#
loop_
_entity.id
_entity.type
_entity.pdbx_description
1 polymer ?
#
loop_
_entity_poly.entity_id
_entity_poly.type
_entity_poly.pdbx_seq_one_letter_code
_entity_poly.pdbx_strand_id
1 'polypeptide(L)'
;MEITIKESTIVRPAEGTPKRSLWNSNLDIVMAKYHLPTIYNYKPNGSSDFFDTGRLKVALSKILVPFYPIAGRVQHTLGDGTAALHFINSWADTSQGLSPAIAPFIDRTLFRARDPPTPKFHRVEDDPSP
;
A
#
# COMPACT_ATOMS: atom_id res chain seq x y z
N MET A 1 -3.47 -20.48 -24.64
CA MET A 1 -3.05 -20.81 -23.26
C MET A 1 -4.29 -20.71 -22.39
N GLU A 2 -4.67 -21.80 -21.75
CA GLU A 2 -5.83 -21.86 -20.86
C GLU A 2 -5.36 -21.67 -19.42
N ILE A 3 -6.00 -20.75 -18.67
CA ILE A 3 -5.67 -20.46 -17.28
C ILE A 3 -6.82 -20.95 -16.41
N THR A 4 -6.53 -21.80 -15.43
CA THR A 4 -7.51 -22.33 -14.48
C THR A 4 -7.19 -21.86 -13.05
N ILE A 5 -8.22 -21.45 -12.31
CA ILE A 5 -8.09 -21.03 -10.92
C ILE A 5 -8.06 -22.28 -10.04
N LYS A 6 -6.96 -22.50 -9.31
CA LYS A 6 -6.84 -23.61 -8.35
C LYS A 6 -7.44 -23.28 -6.98
N GLU A 7 -7.28 -22.05 -6.51
CA GLU A 7 -7.73 -21.62 -5.19
C GLU A 7 -7.97 -20.10 -5.19
N SER A 8 -8.92 -19.64 -4.37
CA SER A 8 -9.13 -18.24 -4.02
C SER A 8 -9.33 -18.13 -2.51
N THR A 9 -8.60 -17.23 -1.86
CA THR A 9 -8.65 -17.08 -0.40
C THR A 9 -8.39 -15.64 0.04
N ILE A 10 -8.93 -15.27 1.20
CA ILE A 10 -8.70 -13.97 1.84
C ILE A 10 -7.67 -14.16 2.94
N VAL A 11 -6.52 -13.48 2.81
CA VAL A 11 -5.47 -13.46 3.84
C VAL A 11 -5.72 -12.30 4.79
N ARG A 12 -5.78 -12.58 6.09
CA ARG A 12 -5.96 -11.59 7.16
C ARG A 12 -4.60 -11.23 7.79
N PRO A 13 -4.46 -10.05 8.40
CA PRO A 13 -3.29 -9.74 9.23
C PRO A 13 -3.08 -10.80 10.31
N ALA A 14 -1.82 -11.12 10.60
CA ALA A 14 -1.45 -12.15 11.58
C ALA A 14 -1.86 -11.77 13.01
N GLU A 15 -1.95 -10.46 13.28
CA GLU A 15 -2.28 -9.88 14.58
C GLU A 15 -3.42 -8.87 14.45
N GLY A 16 -4.03 -8.51 15.58
CA GLY A 16 -5.06 -7.47 15.61
C GLY A 16 -4.48 -6.11 15.20
N THR A 17 -5.10 -5.47 14.20
CA THR A 17 -4.68 -4.14 13.72
C THR A 17 -5.65 -3.04 14.17
N PRO A 18 -5.21 -1.76 14.22
CA PRO A 18 -6.08 -0.65 14.59
C PRO A 18 -7.33 -0.57 13.71
N LYS A 19 -8.51 -0.66 14.34
CA LYS A 19 -9.81 -0.55 13.67
C LYS A 19 -10.24 0.92 13.56
N ARG A 20 -9.52 1.69 12.74
CA ARG A 20 -9.82 3.10 12.48
C ARG A 20 -9.90 3.39 11.00
N SER A 21 -10.80 4.30 10.63
CA SER A 21 -10.77 4.92 9.31
C SER A 21 -9.61 5.91 9.24
N LEU A 22 -8.90 5.91 8.12
CA LEU A 22 -7.88 6.91 7.84
C LEU A 22 -8.49 8.01 6.98
N TRP A 23 -8.16 9.25 7.29
CA TRP A 23 -8.52 10.40 6.47
C TRP A 23 -7.70 10.37 5.17
N ASN A 24 -8.38 10.58 4.03
CA ASN A 24 -7.73 10.73 2.73
C ASN A 24 -7.31 12.19 2.54
N SER A 25 -6.05 12.39 2.19
CA SER A 25 -5.49 13.70 1.85
C SER A 25 -5.96 14.20 0.49
N ASN A 26 -5.73 15.48 0.19
CA ASN A 26 -6.01 16.03 -1.14
C ASN A 26 -5.27 15.25 -2.24
N LEU A 27 -4.04 14.80 -1.97
CA LEU A 27 -3.26 13.98 -2.90
C LEU A 27 -3.94 12.62 -3.16
N ASP A 28 -4.51 12.02 -2.12
CA ASP A 28 -5.28 10.77 -2.23
C ASP A 28 -6.56 10.95 -3.05
N ILE A 29 -7.18 12.13 -3.02
CA ILE A 29 -8.41 12.42 -3.77
C ILE A 29 -8.12 12.69 -5.25
N VAL A 30 -6.97 13.28 -5.57
CA VAL A 30 -6.54 13.54 -6.96
C VAL A 30 -6.25 12.23 -7.70
N MET A 31 -5.78 11.19 -7.00
CA MET A 31 -5.54 9.88 -7.60
C MET A 31 -6.87 9.19 -7.92
N ALA A 32 -7.09 8.91 -9.21
CA ALA A 32 -8.34 8.34 -9.69
C ALA A 32 -8.61 6.93 -9.13
N LYS A 33 -9.90 6.58 -9.06
CA LYS A 33 -10.39 5.36 -8.41
C LYS A 33 -10.20 4.08 -9.23
N TYR A 34 -8.96 3.75 -9.59
CA TYR A 34 -8.65 2.55 -10.38
C TYR A 34 -7.69 1.59 -9.69
N HIS A 35 -8.00 0.30 -9.75
CA HIS A 35 -7.01 -0.73 -9.44
C HIS A 35 -5.90 -0.65 -10.48
N LEU A 36 -4.64 -0.56 -10.04
CA LEU A 36 -3.48 -0.63 -10.92
C LEU A 36 -3.07 -2.11 -11.08
N PRO A 37 -3.41 -2.77 -12.19
CA PRO A 37 -2.95 -4.14 -12.42
C PRO A 37 -1.44 -4.10 -12.71
N THR A 38 -0.64 -4.83 -11.94
CA THR A 38 0.78 -5.02 -12.21
C THR A 38 1.12 -6.50 -12.11
N ILE A 39 1.87 -7.02 -13.08
CA ILE A 39 2.28 -8.42 -13.16
C ILE A 39 3.80 -8.49 -13.02
N TYR A 40 4.28 -9.28 -12.06
CA TYR A 40 5.70 -9.55 -11.85
C TYR A 40 6.02 -10.97 -12.28
N ASN A 41 7.00 -11.12 -13.18
CA ASN A 41 7.44 -12.42 -13.69
C ASN A 41 8.76 -12.82 -13.04
N TYR A 42 8.84 -14.06 -12.54
CA TYR A 42 10.04 -14.60 -11.90
C TYR A 42 10.46 -15.89 -12.58
N LYS A 43 11.77 -16.07 -12.76
CA LYS A 43 12.32 -17.33 -13.28
C LYS A 43 12.41 -18.36 -12.16
N PRO A 44 12.02 -19.63 -12.41
CA PRO A 44 12.25 -20.72 -11.46
C PRO A 44 13.72 -20.80 -11.07
N ASN A 45 13.99 -20.95 -9.77
CA ASN A 45 15.35 -21.08 -9.23
C ASN A 45 15.79 -22.55 -9.07
N GLY A 46 14.97 -23.51 -9.51
CA GLY A 46 15.24 -24.95 -9.39
C GLY A 46 14.89 -25.56 -8.03
N SER A 47 14.48 -24.77 -7.05
CA SER A 47 14.07 -25.26 -5.74
C SER A 47 12.62 -25.77 -5.75
N SER A 48 12.34 -26.82 -4.98
CA SER A 48 10.99 -27.38 -4.85
C SER A 48 10.03 -26.45 -4.07
N ASP A 49 10.56 -25.53 -3.29
CA ASP A 49 9.81 -24.51 -2.54
C ASP A 49 9.64 -23.18 -3.31
N PHE A 50 10.05 -23.13 -4.58
CA PHE A 50 9.88 -21.95 -5.42
C PHE A 50 8.40 -21.55 -5.50
N PHE A 51 8.05 -20.36 -5.00
CA PHE A 51 6.68 -19.87 -4.89
C PHE A 51 5.75 -20.78 -4.05
N ASP A 52 6.25 -21.32 -2.94
CA ASP A 52 5.39 -22.00 -1.97
C ASP A 52 4.23 -21.10 -1.51
N THR A 53 3.00 -21.54 -1.79
CA THR A 53 1.79 -20.74 -1.56
C THR A 53 1.52 -20.53 -0.07
N GLY A 54 1.87 -21.51 0.77
CA GLY A 54 1.74 -21.41 2.23
C GLY A 54 2.64 -20.32 2.78
N ARG A 55 3.91 -20.34 2.40
CA ARG A 55 4.93 -19.35 2.74
C ARG A 55 4.53 -17.95 2.31
N LEU A 56 4.03 -17.79 1.09
CA LEU A 56 3.54 -16.50 0.58
C LEU A 56 2.33 -15.98 1.37
N LYS A 57 1.36 -16.84 1.70
CA LYS A 57 0.19 -16.47 2.52
C LYS A 57 0.59 -16.06 3.94
N VAL A 58 1.50 -16.80 4.57
CA VAL A 58 2.03 -16.48 5.91
C VAL A 58 2.78 -15.16 5.89
N ALA A 59 3.65 -14.94 4.90
CA ALA A 59 4.38 -13.69 4.74
C ALA A 59 3.44 -12.51 4.50
N LEU A 60 2.41 -12.69 3.69
CA LEU A 60 1.39 -11.68 3.45
C LEU A 60 0.64 -11.34 4.75
N SER A 61 0.23 -12.35 5.51
CA SER A 61 -0.44 -12.17 6.80
C SER A 61 0.42 -11.36 7.78
N LYS A 62 1.73 -11.63 7.86
CA LYS A 62 2.67 -10.89 8.70
C LYS A 62 2.84 -9.44 8.25
N ILE A 63 3.08 -9.19 6.96
CA ILE A 63 3.37 -7.83 6.47
C ILE A 63 2.13 -6.93 6.50
N LEU A 64 0.93 -7.50 6.44
CA LEU A 64 -0.31 -6.75 6.62
C LEU A 64 -0.49 -6.18 8.05
N VAL A 65 0.31 -6.57 9.05
CA VAL A 65 0.25 -5.98 10.39
C VAL A 65 0.77 -4.53 10.38
N PRO A 66 2.03 -4.25 9.97
CA PRO A 66 2.51 -2.87 9.83
C PRO A 66 1.85 -2.13 8.65
N PHE A 67 1.47 -2.84 7.58
CA PHE A 67 0.73 -2.29 6.44
C PHE A 67 -0.79 -2.46 6.58
N TYR A 68 -1.34 -2.36 7.80
CA TYR A 68 -2.75 -2.61 8.09
C TYR A 68 -3.76 -1.87 7.21
N PRO A 69 -3.50 -0.66 6.67
CA PRO A 69 -4.50 -0.03 5.82
C PRO A 69 -4.70 -0.78 4.49
N ILE A 70 -3.73 -1.58 4.03
CA ILE A 70 -3.86 -2.44 2.83
C ILE A 70 -4.85 -3.59 3.08
N ALA A 71 -4.88 -4.11 4.31
CA ALA A 71 -5.81 -5.17 4.71
C ALA A 71 -7.26 -4.66 4.92
N GLY A 72 -7.45 -3.34 4.95
CA GLY A 72 -8.74 -2.70 5.14
C GLY A 72 -9.57 -2.62 3.86
N ARG A 73 -10.74 -2.00 3.97
CA ARG A 73 -11.52 -1.57 2.80
C ARG A 73 -11.06 -0.17 2.42
N VAL A 74 -10.23 -0.08 1.39
CA VAL A 74 -9.66 1.19 0.95
C VAL A 74 -10.65 1.88 0.03
N GLN A 75 -11.20 3.01 0.46
CA GLN A 75 -11.82 3.98 -0.45
C GLN A 75 -10.67 4.77 -1.09
N HIS A 76 -10.02 4.18 -2.09
CA HIS A 76 -8.91 4.74 -2.87
C HIS A 76 -7.95 5.67 -2.12
N THR A 77 -6.83 5.08 -1.68
CA THR A 77 -5.45 5.49 -1.97
C THR A 77 -4.59 4.91 -0.88
N LEU A 78 -3.81 3.90 -1.25
CA LEU A 78 -2.67 3.51 -0.43
C LEU A 78 -1.38 3.75 -1.20
N GLY A 79 -1.20 5.04 -1.49
CA GLY A 79 0.03 5.64 -1.93
C GLY A 79 0.27 5.61 -3.43
N ASP A 80 1.24 6.43 -3.82
CA ASP A 80 1.78 6.48 -5.16
C ASP A 80 2.53 5.17 -5.52
N GLY A 81 3.08 5.09 -6.72
CA GLY A 81 3.85 3.92 -7.16
C GLY A 81 4.97 3.53 -6.19
N THR A 82 5.53 4.49 -5.44
CA THR A 82 6.58 4.24 -4.45
C THR A 82 6.06 3.46 -3.25
N ALA A 83 4.89 3.84 -2.71
CA ALA A 83 4.29 3.12 -1.58
C ALA A 83 3.87 1.69 -1.96
N ALA A 84 3.34 1.50 -3.18
CA ALA A 84 2.99 0.17 -3.68
C ALA A 84 4.23 -0.72 -3.85
N LEU A 85 5.30 -0.19 -4.45
CA LEU A 85 6.58 -0.90 -4.58
C LEU A 85 7.20 -1.21 -3.22
N HIS A 86 7.13 -0.27 -2.27
CA HIS A 86 7.61 -0.48 -0.91
C HIS A 86 6.90 -1.65 -0.23
N PHE A 87 5.58 -1.76 -0.38
CA PHE A 87 4.83 -2.91 0.13
C PHE A 87 5.28 -4.23 -0.54
N ILE A 88 5.40 -4.26 -1.86
CA ILE A 88 5.78 -5.47 -2.62
C ILE A 88 7.19 -5.95 -2.20
N ASN A 89 8.15 -5.04 -2.12
CA ASN A 89 9.51 -5.36 -1.67
C ASN A 89 9.51 -5.87 -0.23
N SER A 90 8.77 -5.22 0.67
CA SER A 90 8.65 -5.64 2.07
C SER A 90 8.00 -7.03 2.22
N TRP A 91 7.00 -7.34 1.38
CA TRP A 91 6.39 -8.66 1.35
C TRP A 91 7.38 -9.71 0.81
N ALA A 92 8.15 -9.40 -0.23
CA ALA A 92 9.19 -10.27 -0.76
C ALA A 92 10.26 -10.57 0.31
N ASP A 93 10.76 -9.57 1.03
CA ASP A 93 11.68 -9.73 2.15
C ASP A 93 11.10 -10.64 3.24
N THR A 94 9.86 -10.38 3.64
CA THR A 94 9.15 -11.17 4.65
C THR A 94 8.97 -12.63 4.21
N SER A 95 8.72 -12.86 2.92
CA SER A 95 8.63 -14.21 2.35
C SER A 95 9.95 -14.96 2.48
N GLN A 96 11.08 -14.24 2.43
CA GLN A 96 12.41 -14.79 2.60
C GLN A 96 12.83 -14.93 4.08
N GLY A 97 11.97 -14.53 5.03
CA GLY A 97 12.28 -14.51 6.46
C GLY A 97 13.10 -13.30 6.90
N LEU A 98 13.24 -12.31 6.02
CA LEU A 98 13.92 -11.05 6.31
C LEU A 98 12.94 -10.05 6.93
N SER A 99 13.46 -9.12 7.73
CA SER A 99 12.69 -7.96 8.19
C SER A 99 12.61 -6.90 7.07
N PRO A 100 11.48 -6.21 6.88
CA PRO A 100 11.39 -5.09 5.95
C PRO A 100 12.44 -4.03 6.27
N ALA A 101 13.14 -3.56 5.24
CA ALA A 101 14.21 -2.56 5.41
C ALA A 101 13.70 -1.21 5.94
N ILE A 102 12.46 -0.84 5.61
CA ILE A 102 11.85 0.43 5.97
C ILE A 102 10.46 0.16 6.56
N ALA A 103 10.17 0.74 7.74
CA ALA A 103 8.85 0.65 8.32
C ALA A 103 7.87 1.58 7.59
N PRO A 104 6.61 1.18 7.35
CA PRO A 104 5.63 2.06 6.74
C PRO A 104 5.29 3.23 7.67
N PHE A 105 5.27 4.45 7.11
CA PHE A 105 4.81 5.64 7.82
C PHE A 105 3.33 5.88 7.50
N ILE A 106 2.46 5.68 8.50
CA ILE A 106 0.99 5.72 8.32
C ILE A 106 0.38 7.06 8.79
N ASP A 107 1.16 7.93 9.44
CA ASP A 107 0.65 9.22 9.89
C ASP A 107 0.48 10.19 8.70
N ARG A 108 -0.79 10.50 8.39
CA ARG A 108 -1.16 11.40 7.28
C ARG A 108 -1.30 12.86 7.70
N THR A 109 -1.02 13.21 8.94
CA THR A 109 -1.12 14.61 9.42
C THR A 109 -0.18 15.55 8.67
N LEU A 110 0.95 15.03 8.16
CA LEU A 110 1.89 15.78 7.31
C LEU A 110 1.27 16.29 6.00
N PHE A 111 0.23 15.61 5.49
CA PHE A 111 -0.48 16.03 4.28
C PHE A 111 -1.65 16.98 4.57
N ARG A 112 -1.90 17.34 5.83
CA ARG A 112 -2.90 18.36 6.14
C ARG A 112 -2.38 19.73 5.73
N ALA A 113 -3.26 20.52 5.11
CA ALA A 113 -3.01 21.94 4.98
C ALA A 113 -2.83 22.56 6.37
N ARG A 114 -1.98 23.60 6.46
CA ARG A 114 -1.85 24.42 7.68
C ARG A 114 -3.17 25.15 7.93
N ASP A 115 -3.56 25.27 9.19
CA ASP A 115 -4.73 26.02 9.64
C ASP A 115 -4.32 27.06 10.71
N PRO A 116 -4.33 28.37 10.40
CA PRO A 116 -4.71 28.96 9.12
C PRO A 116 -3.65 28.70 8.02
N PRO A 117 -4.04 28.74 6.73
CA PRO A 117 -3.09 28.65 5.64
C PRO A 117 -2.09 29.81 5.71
N THR A 118 -0.81 29.48 5.56
CA THR A 118 0.30 30.46 5.62
C THR A 118 1.02 30.50 4.27
N PRO A 119 0.39 31.10 3.23
CA PRO A 119 1.00 31.24 1.92
C PRO A 119 2.30 32.04 2.03
N LYS A 120 3.37 31.55 1.39
CA LYS A 120 4.67 32.24 1.34
C LYS A 120 4.85 33.06 0.07
N PHE A 121 3.95 32.89 -0.90
CA PHE A 121 4.01 33.50 -2.20
C PHE A 121 2.63 34.07 -2.53
N HIS A 122 2.63 35.24 -3.19
CA HIS A 122 1.42 35.85 -3.72
C HIS A 122 0.74 34.92 -4.72
N ARG A 123 -0.58 34.82 -4.67
CA ARG A 123 -1.38 34.06 -5.63
C ARG A 123 -2.32 35.01 -6.35
N VAL A 124 -2.35 34.92 -7.66
CA VAL A 124 -3.24 35.71 -8.52
C VAL A 124 -4.73 35.43 -8.22
N GLU A 125 -5.04 34.26 -7.66
CA GLU A 125 -6.41 33.91 -7.26
C GLU A 125 -6.90 34.67 -6.02
N ASP A 126 -5.99 35.26 -5.23
CA ASP A 126 -6.31 36.05 -4.03
C ASP A 126 -6.55 37.53 -4.37
N ASP A 127 -6.29 37.94 -5.62
CA ASP A 127 -6.52 39.30 -6.09
C ASP A 127 -8.03 39.56 -6.31
N PRO A 128 -8.52 40.77 -6.04
CA PRO A 128 -9.92 41.12 -6.30
C PRO A 128 -10.23 40.94 -7.79
N SER A 129 -11.37 40.31 -8.10
CA SER A 129 -11.83 40.17 -9.48
C SER A 129 -11.98 41.56 -10.14
N PRO A 130 -11.57 41.72 -11.41
CA PRO A 130 -11.71 42.98 -12.12
C PRO A 130 -13.17 43.40 -12.36
#